data_AF-A0A3S5I6N8-F1
#
_entry.id   AF-A0A3S5I6N8-F1
#
_cell.length_a   1.000
_cell.length_b   1.000
_cell.length_c   1.000
_cell.angle_alpha   90.00
_cell.angle_beta   90.00
_cell.angle_gamma   90.00
#
_symmetry.space_group_name_H-M   'P 1'
#
loop_
_entity.id
_entity.type
_entity.pdbx_description
1 polymer ?
#
loop_
_entity_poly.entity_id
_entity_poly.type
_entity_poly.pdbx_seq_one_letter_code
_entity_poly.pdbx_strand_id
1 'polypeptide(L)'
;MQNVQHTPTSWDARFFLIAGGFMLINTLCLWARHFSGYQLSILWPAIPAIIGLASSVLGLYKLHPRIASRAPKLAKWGAGFALAALLALSIGACWVIASVVLGDATRGVGMQALIGVFMIAMVGAFICNAIACLRGPASHALGLALSIPVVCWSLMLLAGMLYGAEVGFSLDFYTNGLLALAFVWASRVIRSDTMAGSQVA
;
A
#
# COMPACT_ATOMS: atom_id res chain seq x y z
N MET A 1 22.16 -12.14 -22.56
CA MET A 1 21.13 -11.98 -21.53
C MET A 1 19.78 -12.18 -22.20
N GLN A 2 19.09 -13.28 -21.93
CA GLN A 2 17.77 -13.55 -22.52
C GLN A 2 16.79 -12.46 -22.05
N ASN A 3 16.19 -11.75 -23.01
CA ASN A 3 15.08 -10.84 -22.79
C ASN A 3 13.87 -11.71 -22.42
N VAL A 4 13.71 -12.03 -21.14
CA VAL A 4 12.49 -12.67 -20.66
C VAL A 4 11.39 -11.62 -20.77
N GLN A 5 10.69 -11.62 -21.91
CA GLN A 5 9.45 -10.87 -22.08
C GLN A 5 8.48 -11.38 -21.01
N HIS A 6 8.34 -10.61 -19.93
CA HIS A 6 7.38 -10.94 -18.91
C HIS A 6 5.99 -10.68 -19.46
N THR A 7 5.21 -11.74 -19.67
CA THR A 7 3.79 -11.64 -19.93
C THR A 7 3.11 -11.16 -18.64
N PRO A 8 2.53 -9.95 -18.61
CA PRO A 8 1.84 -9.45 -17.43
C PRO A 8 0.66 -10.38 -17.13
N THR A 9 0.55 -10.83 -15.87
CA THR A 9 -0.54 -11.73 -15.49
C THR A 9 -1.74 -10.92 -15.04
N SER A 10 -2.94 -11.43 -15.26
CA SER A 10 -4.18 -10.76 -14.82
C SER A 10 -4.24 -10.49 -13.32
N TRP A 11 -3.42 -11.18 -12.53
CA TRP A 11 -3.30 -11.01 -11.08
C TRP A 11 -2.64 -9.70 -10.65
N ASP A 12 -1.76 -9.12 -11.47
CA ASP A 12 -1.04 -7.89 -11.12
C ASP A 12 -2.03 -6.71 -10.96
N ALA A 13 -2.99 -6.61 -11.88
CA ALA A 13 -4.07 -5.62 -11.81
C ALA A 13 -5.06 -5.92 -10.68
N ARG A 14 -5.31 -7.21 -10.37
CA ARG A 14 -6.27 -7.61 -9.33
C ARG A 14 -5.81 -7.21 -7.93
N PHE A 15 -4.52 -7.30 -7.61
CA PHE A 15 -4.01 -6.89 -6.31
C PHE A 15 -4.27 -5.41 -6.02
N PHE A 16 -4.03 -4.53 -6.99
CA PHE A 16 -4.34 -3.11 -6.83
C PHE A 16 -5.85 -2.85 -6.80
N LEU A 17 -6.66 -3.61 -7.54
CA LEU A 17 -8.11 -3.48 -7.46
C LEU A 17 -8.64 -3.86 -6.07
N ILE A 18 -8.14 -4.97 -5.51
CA ILE A 18 -8.46 -5.42 -4.15
C ILE A 18 -8.00 -4.37 -3.14
N ALA A 19 -6.76 -3.88 -3.26
CA ALA A 19 -6.24 -2.81 -2.40
C ALA A 19 -7.17 -1.58 -2.42
N GLY A 20 -7.56 -1.13 -3.61
CA GLY A 20 -8.47 0.01 -3.76
C GLY A 20 -9.84 -0.21 -3.13
N GLY A 21 -10.45 -1.38 -3.39
CA GLY A 21 -11.75 -1.73 -2.80
C GLY A 21 -11.72 -1.77 -1.27
N PHE A 22 -10.69 -2.39 -0.69
CA PHE A 22 -10.56 -2.48 0.76
C PHE A 22 -10.20 -1.16 1.44
N MET A 23 -9.45 -0.28 0.76
CA MET A 23 -9.22 1.09 1.24
C MET A 23 -10.51 1.93 1.25
N LEU A 24 -11.39 1.72 0.27
CA LEU A 24 -12.70 2.37 0.25
C LEU A 24 -13.59 1.86 1.39
N ILE A 25 -13.64 0.54 1.60
CA ILE A 25 -14.38 -0.06 2.73
C ILE A 25 -13.82 0.46 4.06
N ASN A 26 -12.50 0.52 4.22
CA ASN A 26 -11.87 1.12 5.40
C ASN A 26 -12.36 2.55 5.64
N THR A 27 -12.38 3.38 4.60
CA THR A 27 -12.83 4.78 4.68
C THR A 27 -14.29 4.85 5.16
N LEU A 28 -15.16 4.02 4.60
CA LEU A 28 -16.57 3.95 5.02
C LEU A 28 -16.71 3.50 6.47
N CYS A 29 -15.94 2.50 6.92
CA CYS A 29 -15.93 2.04 8.30
C CYS A 29 -15.42 3.12 9.27
N LEU A 30 -14.40 3.89 8.89
CA LEU A 30 -13.89 5.02 9.68
C LEU A 30 -14.96 6.10 9.83
N TRP A 31 -15.62 6.47 8.73
CA TRP A 31 -16.70 7.46 8.76
C TRP A 31 -17.90 6.98 9.57
N ALA A 32 -18.35 5.74 9.37
CA ALA A 32 -19.43 5.14 10.15
C ALA A 32 -19.09 5.15 11.65
N ARG A 33 -17.83 4.88 12.00
CA ARG A 33 -17.35 4.98 13.38
C ARG A 33 -17.39 6.41 13.91
N HIS A 34 -16.97 7.38 13.13
CA HIS A 34 -16.98 8.79 13.53
C HIS A 34 -18.41 9.32 13.74
N PHE A 35 -19.31 9.08 12.78
CA PHE A 35 -20.70 9.53 12.86
C PHE A 35 -21.56 8.78 13.88
N SER A 36 -21.14 7.58 14.33
CA SER A 36 -21.78 6.86 15.44
C SER A 36 -21.24 7.26 16.82
N GLY A 37 -20.45 8.32 16.93
CA GLY A 37 -19.85 8.73 18.21
C GLY A 37 -18.84 7.71 18.75
N TYR A 38 -18.10 7.03 17.86
CA TYR A 38 -17.08 6.02 18.19
C TYR A 38 -17.59 4.74 18.88
N GLN A 39 -18.90 4.46 18.82
CA GLN A 39 -19.48 3.22 19.36
C GLN A 39 -19.02 1.97 18.60
N LEU A 40 -18.76 2.09 17.29
CA LEU A 40 -18.16 1.00 16.50
C LEU A 40 -16.72 0.74 16.94
N SER A 41 -16.36 -0.54 17.11
CA SER A 41 -14.99 -0.94 17.44
C SER A 41 -13.98 -0.52 16.36
N ILE A 42 -12.76 -0.17 16.78
CA ILE A 42 -11.61 0.10 15.88
C ILE A 42 -11.27 -1.10 14.98
N LEU A 43 -11.68 -2.31 15.37
CA LEU A 43 -11.39 -3.51 14.60
C LEU A 43 -12.07 -3.50 13.22
N TRP A 44 -13.27 -2.91 13.12
CA TRP A 44 -14.03 -2.82 11.88
C TRP A 44 -13.30 -2.06 10.76
N PRO A 45 -12.72 -0.88 11.01
CA PRO A 45 -11.85 -0.24 10.02
C PRO A 45 -10.47 -0.93 9.91
N ALA A 46 -9.93 -1.53 10.97
CA ALA A 46 -8.60 -2.13 10.93
C ALA A 46 -8.49 -3.33 9.97
N ILE A 47 -9.49 -4.22 9.93
CA ILE A 47 -9.46 -5.41 9.07
C ILE A 47 -9.37 -5.03 7.57
N PRO A 48 -10.23 -4.15 7.02
CA PRO A 48 -10.10 -3.69 5.65
C PRO A 48 -8.78 -2.97 5.37
N ALA A 49 -8.26 -2.17 6.32
CA ALA A 49 -6.96 -1.51 6.14
C ALA A 49 -5.83 -2.53 5.95
N ILE A 50 -5.75 -3.56 6.81
CA ILE A 50 -4.71 -4.60 6.73
C ILE A 50 -4.78 -5.32 5.39
N ILE A 51 -5.98 -5.73 4.95
CA ILE A 51 -6.16 -6.42 3.66
C ILE A 51 -5.77 -5.51 2.49
N GLY A 52 -6.18 -4.24 2.54
CA GLY A 52 -5.85 -3.25 1.52
C GLY A 52 -4.34 -3.01 1.41
N LEU A 53 -3.68 -2.80 2.56
CA LEU A 53 -2.23 -2.60 2.65
C LEU A 53 -1.47 -3.84 2.17
N ALA A 54 -1.79 -5.03 2.66
CA ALA A 54 -1.16 -6.27 2.24
C ALA A 54 -1.30 -6.51 0.74
N SER A 55 -2.51 -6.29 0.18
CA SER A 55 -2.76 -6.43 -1.25
C SER A 55 -1.93 -5.43 -2.07
N SER A 56 -1.79 -4.19 -1.59
CA SER A 56 -0.98 -3.17 -2.27
C SER A 56 0.52 -3.52 -2.30
N VAL A 57 1.04 -4.09 -1.21
CA VAL A 57 2.43 -4.58 -1.11
C VAL A 57 2.67 -5.75 -2.04
N LEU A 58 1.75 -6.71 -2.09
CA LEU A 58 1.82 -7.84 -3.01
C LEU A 58 1.76 -7.38 -4.48
N GLY A 59 0.92 -6.37 -4.78
CA GLY A 59 0.88 -5.70 -6.07
C GLY A 59 2.23 -5.09 -6.47
N LEU A 60 2.88 -4.36 -5.56
CA LEU A 60 4.24 -3.84 -5.79
C LEU A 60 5.28 -4.94 -5.99
N TYR A 61 5.24 -5.99 -5.16
CA TYR A 61 6.18 -7.10 -5.28
C TYR A 61 6.05 -7.80 -6.65
N LYS A 62 4.82 -7.92 -7.16
CA LYS A 62 4.56 -8.44 -8.51
C LYS A 62 5.00 -7.52 -9.64
N LEU A 63 5.09 -6.21 -9.42
CA LEU A 63 5.69 -5.28 -10.39
C LEU A 63 7.22 -5.41 -10.48
N HIS A 64 7.87 -6.08 -9.52
CA HIS A 64 9.33 -6.20 -9.47
C HIS A 64 9.97 -6.67 -10.78
N PRO A 65 9.53 -7.75 -11.45
CA PRO A 65 10.24 -8.23 -12.63
C PRO A 65 10.05 -7.29 -13.84
N ARG A 66 8.90 -6.58 -13.93
CA ARG A 66 8.66 -5.52 -14.93
C ARG A 66 9.61 -4.33 -14.74
N ILE A 67 9.91 -3.99 -13.48
CA ILE A 67 10.78 -2.87 -13.14
C ILE A 67 12.26 -3.26 -13.19
N ALA A 68 12.60 -4.50 -12.83
CA ALA A 68 13.97 -5.00 -12.79
C ALA A 68 14.66 -4.94 -14.17
N SER A 69 13.91 -5.12 -15.26
CA SER A 69 14.43 -5.02 -16.63
C SER A 69 14.80 -3.59 -17.05
N ARG A 70 14.18 -2.56 -16.44
CA ARG A 70 14.39 -1.14 -16.79
C ARG A 70 15.25 -0.39 -15.77
N ALA A 71 15.09 -0.70 -14.48
CA ALA A 71 15.71 0.00 -13.37
C ALA A 71 16.08 -0.98 -12.23
N PRO A 72 17.12 -1.82 -12.42
CA PRO A 72 17.41 -2.95 -11.53
C PRO A 72 17.73 -2.53 -10.09
N LYS A 73 18.42 -1.40 -9.89
CA LYS A 73 18.70 -0.87 -8.55
C LYS A 73 17.40 -0.50 -7.83
N LEU A 74 16.52 0.26 -8.47
CA LEU A 74 15.23 0.68 -7.87
C LEU A 74 14.32 -0.52 -7.62
N ALA A 75 14.31 -1.52 -8.51
CA ALA A 75 13.53 -2.74 -8.33
C ALA A 75 13.97 -3.51 -7.07
N LYS A 76 15.29 -3.64 -6.86
CA LYS A 76 15.85 -4.34 -5.70
C LYS A 76 15.52 -3.63 -4.38
N TRP A 77 15.72 -2.31 -4.33
CA TRP A 77 15.34 -1.50 -3.16
C TRP A 77 13.84 -1.56 -2.90
N GLY A 78 13.01 -1.37 -3.93
CA GLY A 78 11.57 -1.42 -3.81
C GLY A 78 11.04 -2.76 -3.31
N ALA A 79 11.59 -3.87 -3.80
CA ALA A 79 11.24 -5.21 -3.30
C ALA A 79 11.71 -5.44 -1.86
N GLY A 80 12.91 -4.97 -1.50
CA GLY A 80 13.41 -5.06 -0.13
C GLY A 80 12.51 -4.31 0.85
N PHE A 81 12.11 -3.08 0.50
CA PHE A 81 11.16 -2.30 1.28
C PHE A 81 9.77 -2.95 1.35
N ALA A 82 9.27 -3.50 0.24
CA ALA A 82 7.98 -4.21 0.23
C ALA A 82 8.00 -5.45 1.15
N LEU A 83 9.09 -6.22 1.15
CA LEU A 83 9.27 -7.34 2.08
C LEU A 83 9.33 -6.89 3.53
N ALA A 84 10.07 -5.82 3.83
CA ALA A 84 10.12 -5.25 5.18
C ALA A 84 8.74 -4.78 5.65
N ALA A 85 7.97 -4.12 4.78
CA ALA A 85 6.60 -3.71 5.06
C ALA A 85 5.69 -4.92 5.32
N LEU A 86 5.78 -5.97 4.50
CA LEU A 86 4.97 -7.18 4.68
C LEU A 86 5.29 -7.91 5.99
N LEU A 87 6.57 -7.98 6.35
CA LEU A 87 7.02 -8.56 7.62
C LEU A 87 6.52 -7.73 8.81
N ALA A 88 6.68 -6.40 8.76
CA ALA A 88 6.20 -5.51 9.81
C ALA A 88 4.68 -5.59 9.97
N LEU A 89 3.93 -5.64 8.86
CA LEU A 89 2.48 -5.79 8.88
C LEU A 89 2.06 -7.15 9.46
N SER A 90 2.76 -8.23 9.11
CA SER A 90 2.49 -9.57 9.64
C SER A 90 2.74 -9.66 11.14
N ILE A 91 3.87 -9.11 11.61
CA ILE A 91 4.17 -9.02 13.05
C ILE A 91 3.10 -8.18 13.75
N GLY A 92 2.70 -7.05 13.16
CA GLY A 92 1.66 -6.17 13.70
C GLY A 92 0.30 -6.87 13.77
N ALA A 93 -0.08 -7.63 12.76
CA ALA A 93 -1.30 -8.42 12.75
C ALA A 93 -1.29 -9.51 13.84
N CYS A 94 -0.18 -10.25 13.98
CA CYS A 94 0.00 -11.22 15.06
C CYS A 94 -0.10 -10.55 16.43
N TRP A 95 0.47 -9.35 16.58
CA TRP A 95 0.41 -8.58 17.82
C TRP A 95 -1.04 -8.21 18.18
N VAL A 96 -1.81 -7.71 17.22
CA VAL A 96 -3.23 -7.38 17.42
C VAL A 96 -4.02 -8.62 17.86
N ILE A 97 -3.79 -9.77 17.22
CA ILE A 97 -4.47 -11.03 17.59
C ILE A 97 -4.06 -11.46 19.01
N ALA A 98 -2.76 -11.44 19.32
CA ALA A 98 -2.26 -11.81 20.65
C ALA A 98 -2.83 -10.91 21.75
N SER A 99 -2.91 -9.59 21.53
CA SER A 99 -3.49 -8.64 22.49
C SER A 99 -4.99 -8.87 22.74
N VAL A 100 -5.74 -9.36 21.75
CA VAL A 100 -7.16 -9.71 21.92
C VAL A 100 -7.32 -11.00 22.72
N VAL A 101 -6.44 -11.98 22.52
CA VAL A 101 -6.52 -13.31 23.17
C VAL A 101 -5.97 -13.30 24.61
N LEU A 102 -4.87 -12.58 24.84
CA LEU A 102 -4.12 -12.63 26.11
C LEU A 102 -4.54 -11.55 27.12
N GLY A 103 -5.45 -10.64 26.74
CA GLY A 103 -5.96 -9.58 27.63
C GLY A 103 -4.99 -8.44 27.92
N ASP A 104 -3.71 -8.58 27.61
CA ASP A 104 -2.70 -7.52 27.73
C ASP A 104 -2.57 -6.71 26.42
N ALA A 105 -3.40 -5.68 26.32
CA ALA A 105 -3.40 -4.72 25.23
C ALA A 105 -2.72 -3.41 25.65
N THR A 106 -1.45 -3.45 26.07
CA THR A 106 -0.70 -2.19 26.08
C THR A 106 -0.27 -1.88 24.65
N ARG A 107 -0.80 -0.78 24.10
CA ARG A 107 -0.22 -0.05 22.97
C ARG A 107 1.18 0.43 23.40
N GLY A 108 2.12 -0.49 23.47
CA GLY A 108 3.47 -0.23 23.90
C GLY A 108 4.28 0.49 22.82
N VAL A 109 5.40 1.07 23.24
CA VAL A 109 6.39 1.71 22.35
C VAL A 109 6.79 0.78 21.20
N GLY A 110 6.81 -0.54 21.43
CA GLY A 110 7.11 -1.54 20.40
C GLY A 110 6.10 -1.55 19.24
N MET A 111 4.79 -1.47 19.51
CA MET A 111 3.77 -1.44 18.46
C MET A 111 3.83 -0.14 17.66
N GLN A 112 4.05 0.99 18.33
CA GLN A 112 4.24 2.28 17.66
C GLN A 112 5.48 2.28 16.77
N ALA A 113 6.60 1.76 17.27
CA ALA A 113 7.83 1.61 16.49
C ALA A 113 7.61 0.72 15.26
N LEU A 114 6.90 -0.40 15.42
CA LEU A 114 6.57 -1.30 14.32
C LEU A 114 5.72 -0.64 13.24
N ILE A 115 4.72 0.15 13.63
CA ILE A 115 3.91 0.93 12.68
C ILE A 115 4.77 1.98 11.98
N GLY A 116 5.68 2.65 12.69
CA GLY A 116 6.63 3.59 12.10
C GLY A 116 7.53 2.92 11.05
N VAL A 117 8.12 1.77 11.39
CA VAL A 117 8.93 0.97 10.46
C VAL A 117 8.11 0.53 9.25
N PHE A 118 6.89 0.04 9.47
CA PHE A 118 5.97 -0.33 8.41
C PHE A 118 5.70 0.84 7.45
N MET A 119 5.35 2.01 7.99
CA MET A 119 5.03 3.21 7.19
C MET A 119 6.24 3.69 6.37
N ILE A 120 7.43 3.72 6.98
CA ILE A 120 8.67 4.10 6.28
C ILE A 120 8.97 3.09 5.16
N ALA A 121 8.86 1.79 5.45
CA ALA A 121 9.07 0.74 4.46
C ALA A 121 8.05 0.82 3.31
N MET A 122 6.77 1.05 3.63
CA MET A 122 5.71 1.26 2.64
C MET A 122 6.03 2.43 1.71
N VAL A 123 6.33 3.61 2.27
CA VAL A 123 6.68 4.80 1.49
C VAL A 123 7.92 4.51 0.63
N GLY A 124 8.95 3.89 1.19
CA GLY A 124 10.16 3.50 0.45
C GLY A 124 9.87 2.57 -0.73
N ALA A 125 9.02 1.57 -0.53
CA ALA A 125 8.59 0.65 -1.57
C ALA A 125 7.87 1.40 -2.70
N PHE A 126 6.89 2.24 -2.36
CA PHE A 126 6.12 3.00 -3.33
C PHE A 126 6.96 4.04 -4.07
N ILE A 127 7.87 4.76 -3.40
CA ILE A 127 8.78 5.72 -4.03
C ILE A 127 9.66 5.03 -5.07
N CYS A 128 10.28 3.90 -4.73
CA CYS A 128 11.15 3.19 -5.66
C CYS A 128 10.40 2.77 -6.92
N ASN A 129 9.18 2.24 -6.76
CA ASN A 129 8.35 1.80 -7.88
C ASN A 129 7.81 2.98 -8.70
N ALA A 130 7.35 4.06 -8.05
CA ALA A 130 6.87 5.27 -8.71
C ALA A 130 7.95 5.91 -9.58
N ILE A 131 9.15 6.14 -9.02
CA ILE A 131 10.30 6.70 -9.77
C ILE A 131 10.65 5.82 -10.96
N ALA A 132 10.71 4.50 -10.76
CA ALA A 132 11.04 3.59 -11.85
C ALA A 132 10.00 3.63 -12.98
N CYS A 133 8.71 3.72 -12.64
CA CYS A 133 7.63 3.83 -13.61
C CYS A 133 7.59 5.19 -14.32
N LEU A 134 7.88 6.29 -13.63
CA LEU A 134 7.92 7.64 -14.20
C LEU A 134 9.05 7.84 -15.21
N ARG A 135 10.15 7.07 -15.12
CA ARG A 135 11.27 7.16 -16.06
C ARG A 135 10.94 6.70 -17.49
N GLY A 136 9.88 5.92 -17.68
CA GLY A 136 9.50 5.37 -18.99
C GLY A 136 8.14 5.89 -19.46
N PRO A 137 8.00 6.38 -20.70
CA PRO A 137 6.72 6.91 -21.20
C PRO A 137 5.61 5.86 -21.17
N ALA A 138 5.93 4.60 -21.46
CA ALA A 138 4.99 3.48 -21.43
C ALA A 138 4.50 3.08 -20.02
N SER A 139 5.10 3.58 -18.94
CA SER A 139 4.70 3.29 -17.55
C SER A 139 4.41 4.55 -16.74
N HIS A 140 4.41 5.72 -17.39
CA HIS A 140 4.31 7.01 -16.73
C HIS A 140 2.99 7.16 -15.95
N ALA A 141 1.87 6.74 -16.55
CA ALA A 141 0.57 6.76 -15.89
C ALA A 141 0.54 5.91 -14.61
N LEU A 142 1.19 4.74 -14.62
CA LEU A 142 1.34 3.90 -13.43
C LEU A 142 2.22 4.60 -12.38
N GLY A 143 3.30 5.25 -12.81
CA GLY A 143 4.16 6.04 -11.94
C GLY A 143 3.43 7.18 -11.24
N LEU A 144 2.55 7.90 -11.96
CA LEU A 144 1.69 8.92 -11.38
C LEU A 144 0.69 8.34 -10.38
N ALA A 145 0.03 7.22 -10.72
CA ALA A 145 -0.89 6.55 -9.80
C ALA A 145 -0.18 6.12 -8.49
N LEU A 146 1.03 5.56 -8.59
CA LEU A 146 1.83 5.15 -7.42
C LEU A 146 2.40 6.32 -6.61
N SER A 147 2.50 7.52 -7.20
CA SER A 147 2.93 8.72 -6.48
C SER A 147 1.89 9.24 -5.49
N ILE A 148 0.60 8.94 -5.71
CA ILE A 148 -0.47 9.37 -4.80
C ILE A 148 -0.31 8.71 -3.41
N PRO A 149 -0.13 7.37 -3.30
CA PRO A 149 0.20 6.73 -2.03
C PRO A 149 1.45 7.27 -1.35
N VAL A 150 2.49 7.59 -2.13
CA VAL A 150 3.70 8.23 -1.58
C VAL A 150 3.34 9.53 -0.87
N VAL A 151 2.66 10.45 -1.56
CA VAL A 151 2.31 11.76 -1.00
C VAL A 151 1.41 11.59 0.24
N CYS A 152 0.38 10.75 0.15
CA CYS A 152 -0.55 10.53 1.25
C CYS A 152 0.16 10.00 2.50
N TRP A 153 0.93 8.91 2.39
CA TRP A 153 1.59 8.32 3.55
C TRP A 153 2.79 9.14 4.04
N SER A 154 3.49 9.86 3.16
CA SER A 154 4.52 10.81 3.58
C SER A 154 3.94 11.97 4.38
N LEU A 155 2.78 12.51 3.98
CA LEU A 155 2.08 13.54 4.77
C LEU A 155 1.62 12.99 6.12
N MET A 156 1.12 11.76 6.16
CA MET A 156 0.75 11.08 7.42
C MET A 156 1.95 10.90 8.36
N LEU A 157 3.08 10.44 7.83
CA LEU A 157 4.32 10.31 8.59
C LEU A 157 4.79 11.67 9.11
N LEU A 158 4.79 12.69 8.26
CA LEU A 158 5.22 14.03 8.62
C LEU A 158 4.32 14.62 9.72
N ALA A 159 3.00 14.53 9.57
CA ALA A 159 2.05 14.96 10.59
C ALA A 159 2.24 14.17 11.90
N GLY A 160 2.48 12.87 11.81
CA GLY A 160 2.77 12.00 12.95
C GLY A 160 4.03 12.42 13.71
N MET A 161 5.10 12.81 13.00
CA MET A 161 6.35 13.26 13.60
C MET A 161 6.24 14.66 14.22
N LEU A 162 5.49 15.57 13.60
CA LEU A 162 5.39 16.97 14.04
C LEU A 162 4.34 17.18 15.14
N TYR A 163 3.21 16.49 15.04
CA TYR A 163 2.01 16.74 15.87
C TYR A 163 1.57 15.52 16.68
N GLY A 164 2.31 14.42 16.60
CA GLY A 164 2.03 13.18 17.31
C GLY A 164 1.31 12.13 16.45
N ALA A 165 1.54 10.86 16.79
CA ALA A 165 1.09 9.72 15.99
C ALA A 165 -0.43 9.71 15.76
N GLU A 166 -1.23 10.14 16.74
CA GLU A 166 -2.69 10.19 16.61
C GLU A 166 -3.15 11.17 15.53
N VAL A 167 -2.49 12.33 15.41
CA VAL A 167 -2.77 13.30 14.35
C VAL A 167 -2.39 12.72 12.99
N GLY A 168 -1.23 12.06 12.90
CA GLY A 168 -0.80 11.35 11.69
C GLY A 168 -1.81 10.30 11.23
N PHE A 169 -2.31 9.46 12.15
CA PHE A 169 -3.33 8.45 11.83
C PHE A 169 -4.70 9.05 11.57
N SER A 170 -5.04 10.20 12.15
CA SER A 170 -6.31 10.87 11.86
C SER A 170 -6.43 11.31 10.39
N LEU A 171 -5.32 11.44 9.68
CA LEU A 171 -5.34 11.73 8.25
C LEU A 171 -5.89 10.56 7.41
N ASP A 172 -5.96 9.34 7.95
CA ASP A 172 -6.62 8.18 7.29
C ASP A 172 -8.07 8.49 6.89
N PHE A 173 -8.76 9.35 7.66
CA PHE A 173 -10.13 9.79 7.35
C PHE A 173 -10.26 10.48 5.98
N TYR A 174 -9.15 11.03 5.48
CA TYR A 174 -9.10 11.81 4.24
C TYR A 174 -8.26 11.11 3.16
N THR A 175 -7.13 10.50 3.54
CA THR A 175 -6.17 9.91 2.59
C THR A 175 -6.66 8.58 2.04
N ASN A 176 -7.38 7.75 2.82
CA ASN A 176 -7.73 6.39 2.37
C ASN A 176 -8.68 6.36 1.18
N GLY A 177 -9.56 7.36 1.04
CA GLY A 177 -10.36 7.55 -0.17
C GLY A 177 -9.50 7.87 -1.40
N LEU A 178 -8.49 8.72 -1.26
CA LEU A 178 -7.54 9.03 -2.34
C LEU A 178 -6.67 7.82 -2.71
N LEU A 179 -6.20 7.07 -1.71
CA LEU A 179 -5.48 5.81 -1.91
C LEU A 179 -6.34 4.81 -2.68
N ALA A 180 -7.62 4.69 -2.33
CA ALA A 180 -8.55 3.80 -3.02
C ALA A 180 -8.63 4.13 -4.52
N LEU A 181 -8.85 5.40 -4.85
CA LEU A 181 -8.90 5.87 -6.24
C LEU A 181 -7.58 5.65 -6.98
N ALA A 182 -6.45 5.92 -6.32
CA ALA A 182 -5.13 5.71 -6.89
C ALA A 182 -4.87 4.23 -7.22
N PHE A 183 -5.26 3.31 -6.34
CA PHE A 183 -5.10 1.87 -6.58
C PHE A 183 -6.04 1.35 -7.66
N VAL A 184 -7.29 1.83 -7.72
CA VAL A 184 -8.20 1.51 -8.83
C VAL A 184 -7.63 2.03 -10.16
N TRP A 185 -7.05 3.23 -10.17
CA TRP A 185 -6.40 3.80 -11.34
C TRP A 185 -5.19 2.96 -11.77
N ALA A 186 -4.29 2.62 -10.85
CA ALA A 186 -3.14 1.75 -11.11
C ALA A 186 -3.57 0.40 -11.71
N SER A 187 -4.62 -0.21 -11.15
CA SER A 187 -5.21 -1.46 -11.68
C SER A 187 -5.67 -1.32 -13.14
N ARG A 188 -6.37 -0.23 -13.46
CA ARG A 188 -6.82 0.04 -14.84
C ARG A 188 -5.67 0.25 -15.81
N VAL A 189 -4.63 0.98 -15.41
CA VAL A 189 -3.43 1.18 -16.23
C VAL A 189 -2.75 -0.15 -16.53
N ILE A 190 -2.51 -0.98 -15.51
CA ILE A 190 -1.88 -2.30 -15.67
C ILE A 190 -2.73 -3.18 -16.59
N ARG A 191 -4.05 -3.21 -16.41
CA ARG A 191 -4.96 -4.01 -17.23
C ARG A 191 -4.94 -3.58 -18.69
N SER A 192 -4.86 -2.28 -18.95
CA SER A 192 -4.81 -1.74 -20.32
C SER A 192 -3.50 -2.13 -21.02
N ASP A 193 -2.37 -2.07 -20.31
CA ASP A 193 -1.08 -2.55 -20.83
C ASP A 193 -1.10 -4.04 -21.17
N THR A 194 -1.75 -4.87 -20.34
CA THR A 194 -1.90 -6.31 -20.60
C THR A 194 -2.71 -6.59 -21.87
N MET A 195 -3.80 -5.85 -22.10
CA MET A 195 -4.63 -6.03 -23.31
C MET A 195 -3.91 -5.56 -24.57
N ALA A 196 -3.19 -4.43 -24.51
CA ALA A 196 -2.43 -3.91 -25.64
C ALA A 196 -1.31 -4.87 -26.08
N GLY A 197 -0.62 -5.51 -25.12
CA GLY A 197 0.39 -6.53 -25.42
C GLY A 197 -0.17 -7.83 -26.01
N SER A 198 -1.45 -8.12 -25.77
CA SER A 198 -2.15 -9.30 -26.32
C SER A 198 -2.57 -9.14 -27.78
N GLN A 199 -2.61 -7.93 -28.33
CA GLN A 199 -2.98 -7.68 -29.73
C GLN A 199 -1.78 -7.62 -30.68
N VAL A 200 -0.56 -7.73 -30.16
CA VAL A 200 0.70 -7.70 -30.93
C VAL A 200 1.41 -9.07 -30.92
N ALA A 201 0.73 -10.12 -30.45
CA ALA A 201 1.21 -11.50 -30.43
C ALA A 201 0.51 -12.35 -31.48
#